data_AF-K0SZD0-F1
#
_entry.id   AF-K0SZD0-F1
#
_cell.length_a   1.000
_cell.length_b   1.000
_cell.length_c   1.000
_cell.angle_alpha   90.00
_cell.angle_beta   90.00
_cell.angle_gamma   90.00
#
_symmetry.space_group_name_H-M   'P 1'
#
loop_
_entity.id
_entity.type
_entity.pdbx_description
1 polymer ?
#
loop_
_entity_poly.entity_id
_entity_poly.type
_entity_poly.pdbx_seq_one_letter_code
_entity_poly.pdbx_strand_id
1 'polypeptide(L)'
;TVTMKGLLAILFCILASSALGFAPSAQRAVVSRPSTTSLSVFGKRKTEAQKAEEEAKAAMYWQGEWVCKDCGYIYNRAECANMYFEEQGAGFRCPQCSGPRRRYAKKVGDRVGTTLDGGDAPILIFSFGGLAATIAFGVWAVQNL
;
A
#
# COMPACT_ATOMS: atom_id res chain seq x y z
N THR A 1 -27.52 3.47 39.88
CA THR A 1 -27.51 4.54 38.86
C THR A 1 -26.08 4.77 38.41
N VAL A 2 -25.60 3.98 37.45
CA VAL A 2 -24.27 4.21 36.85
C VAL A 2 -24.41 5.43 35.93
N THR A 3 -23.81 6.55 36.33
CA THR A 3 -23.89 7.79 35.56
C THR A 3 -23.18 7.63 34.23
N MET A 4 -23.74 8.19 33.15
CA MET A 4 -23.22 8.14 31.77
C MET A 4 -21.74 8.58 31.65
N LYS A 5 -21.26 9.39 32.61
CA LYS A 5 -19.86 9.79 32.78
C LYS A 5 -18.95 8.64 33.23
N GLY A 6 -19.43 7.74 34.09
CA GLY A 6 -18.71 6.54 34.51
C GLY A 6 -18.54 5.53 33.38
N LEU A 7 -19.54 5.41 32.49
CA LEU A 7 -19.44 4.53 31.31
C LEU A 7 -18.41 5.05 30.30
N LEU A 8 -18.38 6.37 30.06
CA LEU A 8 -17.40 7.03 29.19
C LEU A 8 -15.97 6.91 29.73
N ALA A 9 -15.77 7.03 31.04
CA ALA A 9 -14.46 6.87 31.66
C ALA A 9 -13.92 5.43 31.53
N ILE A 10 -14.80 4.43 31.69
CA ILE A 10 -14.43 3.01 31.52
C ILE A 10 -14.08 2.71 30.05
N LEU A 11 -14.84 3.24 29.09
CA LEU A 11 -14.55 3.07 27.65
C LEU A 11 -13.20 3.70 27.26
N PHE A 12 -12.86 4.86 27.83
CA PHE A 12 -11.58 5.53 27.56
C PHE A 12 -10.38 4.76 28.14
N CYS A 13 -10.53 4.13 29.31
CA CYS A 13 -9.49 3.29 29.91
C CYS A 13 -9.25 1.97 29.14
N ILE A 14 -10.28 1.39 28.52
CA ILE A 14 -10.16 0.15 27.74
C ILE A 14 -9.43 0.42 26.41
N LEU A 15 -9.71 1.56 25.74
CA LEU A 15 -9.03 1.95 24.49
C LEU A 15 -7.53 2.28 24.67
N ALA A 16 -7.11 2.73 25.86
CA ALA A 16 -5.71 3.04 26.15
C ALA A 16 -4.82 1.78 26.36
N SER A 17 -5.43 0.63 26.67
CA SER A 17 -4.69 -0.59 27.03
C SER A 17 -4.25 -1.43 25.82
N SER A 18 -4.73 -1.13 24.62
CA SER A 18 -4.42 -1.88 23.39
C SER A 18 -3.15 -1.42 22.65
N ALA A 19 -2.37 -0.49 23.20
CA ALA A 19 -1.21 0.10 22.52
C ALA A 19 0.15 -0.61 22.76
N LEU A 20 0.19 -1.72 23.52
CA LEU A 20 1.44 -2.42 23.86
C LEU A 20 1.40 -3.87 23.36
N GLY A 21 1.71 -4.08 22.08
CA GLY A 21 1.71 -5.44 21.55
C GLY A 21 2.11 -5.61 20.10
N PHE A 22 3.18 -4.97 19.63
CA PHE A 22 3.88 -5.45 18.44
C PHE A 22 5.35 -5.03 18.46
N ALA A 23 6.20 -5.90 18.99
CA ALA A 23 7.65 -5.81 18.82
C ALA A 23 8.02 -6.48 17.48
N PRO A 24 8.63 -5.77 16.52
CA PRO A 24 9.15 -6.43 15.33
C PRO A 24 10.43 -7.19 15.70
N SER A 25 10.39 -8.52 15.49
CA SER A 25 11.54 -9.41 15.55
C SER A 25 12.56 -9.00 14.48
N ALA A 26 13.78 -8.70 14.90
CA ALA A 26 14.91 -8.46 14.00
C ALA A 26 15.20 -9.71 13.16
N GLN A 27 15.11 -9.59 11.83
CA GLN A 27 15.60 -10.62 10.91
C GLN A 27 16.87 -10.17 10.20
N ARG A 28 17.78 -11.14 10.10
CA ARG A 28 19.17 -11.07 9.65
C ARG A 28 19.37 -10.38 8.31
N ALA A 29 20.46 -9.61 8.24
CA ALA A 29 21.02 -9.10 7.00
C ALA A 29 21.36 -10.24 6.03
N VAL A 30 20.79 -10.20 4.82
CA VAL A 30 21.19 -11.04 3.70
C VAL A 30 22.29 -10.29 2.95
N VAL A 31 23.50 -10.85 2.95
CA VAL A 31 24.62 -10.35 2.15
C VAL A 31 24.30 -10.59 0.68
N SER A 32 24.08 -9.53 -0.10
CA SER A 32 23.99 -9.63 -1.55
C SER A 32 25.39 -9.80 -2.14
N ARG A 33 25.58 -10.87 -2.92
CA ARG A 33 26.79 -11.10 -3.69
C ARG A 33 26.65 -10.33 -5.00
N PRO A 34 27.56 -9.39 -5.35
CA PRO A 34 27.50 -8.74 -6.65
C PRO A 34 27.89 -9.76 -7.73
N SER A 35 26.92 -10.15 -8.56
CA SER A 35 27.17 -10.89 -9.78
C SER A 35 27.61 -9.89 -10.85
N THR A 36 28.92 -9.69 -10.97
CA THR A 36 29.54 -8.95 -12.09
C THR A 36 29.49 -9.80 -13.35
N THR A 37 28.32 -9.87 -14.00
CA THR A 37 28.22 -10.28 -15.40
C THR A 37 28.36 -9.05 -16.28
N SER A 38 29.60 -8.72 -16.64
CA SER A 38 29.90 -7.76 -17.69
C SER A 38 29.63 -8.39 -19.05
N LEU A 39 28.44 -8.14 -19.60
CA LEU A 39 28.14 -8.36 -21.01
C LEU A 39 27.90 -6.99 -21.67
N SER A 40 28.98 -6.24 -21.85
CA SER A 40 28.98 -5.01 -22.65
C SER A 40 29.38 -5.35 -24.09
N VAL A 41 28.44 -5.91 -24.83
CA VAL A 41 28.61 -6.23 -26.27
C VAL A 41 27.44 -5.57 -27.00
N PHE A 42 27.74 -4.41 -27.59
CA PHE A 42 26.91 -3.60 -28.50
C PHE A 42 25.62 -2.98 -27.94
N GLY A 43 25.72 -1.77 -27.39
CA GLY A 43 24.57 -0.89 -27.15
C GLY A 43 24.96 0.57 -27.36
N LYS A 44 24.27 1.26 -28.29
CA LYS A 44 24.43 2.71 -28.50
C LYS A 44 24.19 3.42 -27.15
N ARG A 45 25.13 4.26 -26.71
CA ARG A 45 24.89 5.16 -25.57
C ARG A 45 23.65 6.00 -25.89
N LYS A 46 22.58 5.87 -25.11
CA LYS A 46 21.44 6.82 -25.16
C LYS A 46 22.01 8.22 -24.98
N THR A 47 21.58 9.17 -25.81
CA THR A 47 21.98 10.58 -25.69
C THR A 47 21.45 11.15 -24.39
N GLU A 48 22.16 12.13 -23.80
CA GLU A 48 21.79 12.73 -22.51
C GLU A 48 20.36 13.29 -22.52
N ALA A 49 19.92 13.81 -23.67
CA ALA A 49 18.54 14.24 -23.90
C ALA A 49 17.50 13.11 -23.78
N GLN A 50 17.79 11.91 -24.31
CA GLN A 50 16.90 10.75 -24.22
C GLN A 50 16.82 10.19 -22.79
N LYS A 51 17.93 10.29 -22.05
CA LYS A 51 17.98 9.88 -20.64
C LYS A 51 17.16 10.84 -19.76
N ALA A 52 17.27 12.15 -19.98
CA ALA A 52 16.50 13.15 -19.24
C ALA A 52 14.99 13.03 -19.48
N GLU A 53 14.56 12.74 -20.71
CA GLU A 53 13.14 12.52 -21.02
C GLU A 53 12.59 11.24 -20.36
N GLU A 54 13.39 10.17 -20.32
CA GLU A 54 13.02 8.92 -19.65
C GLU A 54 12.98 9.05 -18.13
N GLU A 55 13.87 9.87 -17.55
CA GLU A 55 13.86 10.22 -16.12
C GLU A 55 12.64 11.10 -15.75
N ALA A 56 12.27 12.06 -16.61
CA ALA A 56 11.06 12.87 -16.42
C ALA A 56 9.78 12.02 -16.49
N LYS A 57 9.72 11.06 -17.43
CA LYS A 57 8.63 10.08 -17.49
C LYS A 57 8.65 9.14 -16.30
N ALA A 58 9.83 8.68 -15.89
CA ALA A 58 9.97 7.86 -14.70
C ALA A 58 9.35 8.56 -13.50
N ALA A 59 9.63 9.86 -13.28
CA ALA A 59 9.11 10.64 -12.16
C ALA A 59 7.57 10.70 -12.08
N MET A 60 6.86 10.51 -13.20
CA MET A 60 5.38 10.44 -13.20
C MET A 60 4.84 9.10 -12.71
N TYR A 61 5.67 8.06 -12.70
CA TYR A 61 5.29 6.71 -12.27
C TYR A 61 5.74 6.41 -10.85
N TRP A 62 5.10 5.42 -10.24
CA TRP A 62 5.53 4.89 -8.96
C TRP A 62 6.99 4.39 -8.99
N GLN A 63 7.83 4.99 -8.15
CA GLN A 63 9.27 4.66 -8.03
C GLN A 63 9.55 3.41 -7.18
N GLY A 64 8.58 2.98 -6.38
CA GLY A 64 8.74 1.82 -5.52
C GLY A 64 8.53 0.50 -6.25
N GLU A 65 8.59 -0.58 -5.48
CA GLU A 65 8.35 -1.93 -6.01
C GLU A 65 6.84 -2.21 -6.07
N TRP A 66 6.42 -2.99 -7.07
CA TRP A 66 5.07 -3.55 -7.13
C TRP A 66 5.12 -5.02 -6.73
N VAL A 67 4.36 -5.39 -5.71
CA VAL A 67 4.39 -6.75 -5.15
C VAL A 67 3.02 -7.41 -5.26
N CYS A 68 2.98 -8.64 -5.79
CA CYS A 68 1.76 -9.42 -5.87
C CYS A 68 1.31 -9.88 -4.47
N LYS A 69 0.08 -9.56 -4.08
CA LYS A 69 -0.51 -9.96 -2.77
C LYS A 69 -0.67 -11.48 -2.63
N ASP A 70 -0.90 -12.22 -3.71
CA ASP A 70 -1.19 -13.66 -3.61
C ASP A 70 0.05 -14.51 -3.43
N CYS A 71 1.18 -14.13 -4.04
CA CYS A 71 2.39 -14.96 -4.09
C CYS A 71 3.69 -14.24 -3.72
N GLY A 72 3.64 -12.92 -3.50
CA GLY A 72 4.83 -12.14 -3.15
C GLY A 72 5.78 -11.82 -4.31
N TYR A 73 5.43 -12.18 -5.56
CA TYR A 73 6.25 -11.85 -6.72
C TYR A 73 6.43 -10.33 -6.87
N ILE A 74 7.69 -9.89 -6.94
CA ILE A 74 8.08 -8.50 -7.16
C ILE A 74 8.17 -8.24 -8.66
N TYR A 75 7.45 -7.24 -9.15
CA TYR A 75 7.41 -6.89 -10.56
C TYR A 75 8.78 -6.42 -11.06
N ASN A 76 9.32 -7.14 -12.03
CA ASN A 76 10.54 -6.76 -12.74
C ASN A 76 10.21 -6.25 -14.15
N ARG A 77 10.58 -5.00 -14.46
CA ARG A 77 10.38 -4.40 -15.79
C ARG A 77 11.06 -5.20 -16.89
N ALA A 78 12.27 -5.72 -16.64
CA ALA A 78 13.03 -6.47 -17.64
C ALA A 78 12.29 -7.73 -18.12
N GLU A 79 11.51 -8.35 -17.24
CA GLU A 79 10.74 -9.57 -17.54
C GLU A 79 9.35 -9.24 -18.12
N CYS A 80 8.84 -8.03 -17.90
CA CYS A 80 7.48 -7.63 -18.23
C CYS A 80 7.46 -6.52 -19.29
N ALA A 81 8.01 -6.82 -20.46
CA ALA A 81 8.02 -5.97 -21.66
C ALA A 81 8.73 -4.61 -21.50
N ASN A 82 9.56 -4.45 -20.46
CA ASN A 82 10.26 -3.19 -20.14
C ASN A 82 9.32 -1.97 -19.98
N MET A 83 8.05 -2.22 -19.66
CA MET A 83 7.02 -1.20 -19.45
C MET A 83 6.93 -0.83 -17.97
N TYR A 84 6.36 0.33 -17.67
CA TYR A 84 5.96 0.64 -16.30
C TYR A 84 4.71 -0.16 -15.92
N PHE A 85 4.60 -0.55 -14.65
CA PHE A 85 3.47 -1.35 -14.17
C PHE A 85 2.11 -0.66 -14.40
N GLU A 86 2.08 0.67 -14.37
CA GLU A 86 0.88 1.49 -14.57
C GLU A 86 0.41 1.51 -16.03
N GLU A 87 1.35 1.40 -16.98
CA GLU A 87 1.07 1.31 -18.42
C GLU A 87 0.62 -0.09 -18.85
N GLN A 88 0.88 -1.09 -18.01
CA GLN A 88 0.55 -2.47 -18.30
C GLN A 88 -0.98 -2.65 -18.35
N GLY A 89 -1.52 -3.14 -19.48
CA GLY A 89 -2.96 -3.33 -19.71
C GLY A 89 -3.67 -4.36 -18.81
N ALA A 90 -5.00 -4.41 -18.85
CA ALA A 90 -5.83 -5.26 -17.98
C ALA A 90 -5.63 -6.78 -18.23
N GLY A 91 -4.98 -7.15 -19.33
CA GLY A 91 -4.59 -8.51 -19.65
C GLY A 91 -3.41 -9.05 -18.85
N PHE A 92 -2.67 -8.21 -18.12
CA PHE A 92 -1.51 -8.67 -17.37
C PHE A 92 -1.87 -9.67 -16.26
N ARG A 93 -1.02 -10.69 -16.17
CA ARG A 93 -1.11 -11.80 -15.22
C ARG A 93 0.24 -11.95 -14.53
N CYS A 94 0.21 -12.18 -13.22
CA CYS A 94 1.41 -12.50 -12.47
C CYS A 94 2.06 -13.78 -13.06
N PRO A 95 3.37 -13.77 -13.37
CA PRO A 95 4.04 -14.93 -13.96
C PRO A 95 4.15 -16.12 -13.01
N GLN A 96 4.09 -15.90 -11.70
CA GLN A 96 4.19 -16.96 -10.68
C GLN A 96 2.83 -17.57 -10.33
N CYS A 97 1.80 -16.76 -10.15
CA CYS A 97 0.49 -17.23 -9.64
C CYS A 97 -0.68 -17.00 -10.58
N SER A 98 -0.46 -16.47 -11.77
CA SER A 98 -1.51 -16.07 -12.74
C SER A 98 -2.55 -15.07 -12.19
N GLY A 99 -2.22 -14.36 -11.11
CA GLY A 99 -3.13 -13.36 -10.53
C GLY A 99 -3.32 -12.13 -11.43
N PRO A 100 -4.54 -11.54 -11.47
CA PRO A 100 -4.79 -10.32 -12.21
C PRO A 100 -4.02 -9.11 -11.63
N ARG A 101 -3.73 -8.13 -12.50
CA ARG A 101 -2.99 -6.89 -12.17
C ARG A 101 -3.48 -6.18 -10.90
N ARG A 102 -4.78 -6.18 -10.62
CA ARG A 102 -5.38 -5.55 -9.43
C ARG A 102 -4.91 -6.10 -8.08
N ARG A 103 -4.25 -7.26 -8.05
CA ARG A 103 -3.74 -7.88 -6.81
C ARG A 103 -2.33 -7.43 -6.44
N TYR A 104 -1.74 -6.50 -7.20
CA TYR A 104 -0.46 -5.90 -6.86
C TYR A 104 -0.63 -4.71 -5.93
N ALA A 105 0.26 -4.61 -4.94
CA ALA A 105 0.35 -3.51 -4.00
C ALA A 105 1.66 -2.74 -4.19
N LYS A 106 1.62 -1.44 -3.89
CA LYS A 106 2.80 -0.58 -3.85
C LYS A 106 3.63 -0.87 -2.61
N LYS A 107 4.94 -1.04 -2.76
CA LYS A 107 5.91 -1.28 -1.68
C LYS A 107 7.01 -0.22 -1.71
N VAL A 108 7.36 0.31 -0.55
CA VAL A 108 8.52 1.20 -0.34
C VAL A 108 9.36 0.61 0.78
N GLY A 109 10.60 0.20 0.47
CA GLY A 109 11.46 -0.48 1.43
C GLY A 109 10.79 -1.73 2.00
N ASP A 110 10.79 -1.90 3.32
CA ASP A 110 10.19 -3.07 4.00
C ASP A 110 8.68 -2.94 4.23
N ARG A 111 8.06 -1.79 3.91
CA ARG A 111 6.62 -1.61 4.09
C ARG A 111 5.89 -1.80 2.76
N VAL A 112 5.01 -2.80 2.75
CA VAL A 112 3.99 -2.99 1.71
C VAL A 112 2.78 -2.16 2.11
N GLY A 113 2.25 -1.35 1.20
CA GLY A 113 1.12 -0.46 1.43
C GLY A 113 -0.14 -1.25 1.79
N THR A 114 -0.35 -1.50 3.07
CA THR A 114 -1.56 -2.15 3.61
C THR A 114 -2.70 -1.18 3.87
N THR A 115 -2.49 0.14 3.72
CA THR A 115 -3.37 1.12 4.39
C THR A 115 -3.87 2.31 3.55
N LEU A 116 -3.58 2.43 2.25
CA LEU A 116 -4.14 3.57 1.49
C LEU A 116 -4.38 3.38 -0.02
N ASP A 117 -3.96 2.27 -0.64
CA ASP A 117 -4.04 2.11 -2.11
C ASP A 117 -5.25 1.29 -2.61
N GLY A 118 -6.15 0.87 -1.73
CA GLY A 118 -7.19 -0.10 -2.07
C GLY A 118 -8.57 0.35 -1.67
N GLY A 119 -9.16 1.33 -2.37
CA GLY A 119 -10.61 1.45 -2.54
C GLY A 119 -11.51 1.51 -1.29
N ASP A 120 -10.96 1.56 -0.08
CA ASP A 120 -11.69 1.44 1.19
C ASP A 120 -12.07 2.82 1.77
N ALA A 121 -11.64 3.91 1.14
CA ALA A 121 -12.09 5.25 1.53
C ALA A 121 -13.64 5.39 1.53
N PRO A 122 -14.39 4.88 0.54
CA PRO A 122 -15.85 4.90 0.56
C PRO A 122 -16.43 4.11 1.73
N ILE A 123 -15.91 2.89 2.01
CA ILE A 123 -16.46 2.08 3.11
C ILE A 123 -16.19 2.74 4.46
N LEU A 124 -15.02 3.35 4.65
CA LEU A 124 -14.71 4.06 5.88
C LEU A 124 -15.57 5.32 6.05
N ILE A 125 -15.75 6.11 4.99
CA ILE A 125 -16.60 7.32 5.02
C ILE A 125 -18.05 6.97 5.37
N PHE A 126 -18.63 5.97 4.72
CA PHE A 126 -20.01 5.57 5.02
C PHE A 126 -20.15 4.94 6.40
N SER A 127 -19.18 4.16 6.85
CA SER A 127 -19.23 3.52 8.18
C SER A 127 -19.14 4.55 9.30
N PHE A 128 -18.14 5.43 9.26
CA PHE A 128 -17.99 6.47 10.29
C PHE A 128 -19.06 7.55 10.17
N GLY A 129 -19.45 7.93 8.95
CA GLY A 129 -20.51 8.90 8.70
C GLY A 129 -21.88 8.41 9.20
N GLY A 130 -22.22 7.15 8.92
CA GLY A 130 -23.45 6.53 9.41
C GLY A 130 -23.50 6.48 10.93
N LEU A 131 -22.41 6.04 11.58
CA LEU A 131 -22.31 6.01 13.04
C LEU A 131 -22.48 7.41 13.65
N ALA A 132 -21.81 8.41 13.10
CA ALA A 132 -21.92 9.79 13.56
C ALA A 132 -23.35 10.33 13.41
N ALA A 133 -24.02 10.03 12.30
CA ALA A 133 -25.40 10.43 12.06
C ALA A 133 -26.37 9.79 13.05
N THR A 134 -26.21 8.49 13.35
CA THR A 134 -27.04 7.80 14.34
C THR A 134 -26.88 8.40 15.74
N ILE A 135 -25.65 8.71 16.15
CA ILE A 135 -25.37 9.35 17.44
C ILE A 135 -26.00 10.75 17.49
N ALA A 136 -25.82 11.55 16.43
CA ALA A 136 -26.38 12.90 16.35
C ALA A 136 -27.91 12.90 16.44
N PHE A 137 -28.57 11.98 15.72
CA PHE A 137 -30.03 11.84 15.79
C PHE A 137 -30.49 11.42 17.19
N GLY A 138 -29.79 10.49 17.84
CA GLY A 138 -30.10 10.07 19.21
C GLY A 138 -30.02 11.23 20.21
N VAL A 139 -28.97 12.07 20.13
CA VAL A 139 -28.83 13.25 20.99
C VAL A 139 -29.93 14.28 20.72
N TRP A 140 -30.22 14.54 19.44
CA TRP A 140 -31.28 15.47 19.06
C TRP A 140 -32.66 15.02 19.57
N ALA A 141 -32.98 13.73 19.42
CA ALA A 141 -34.25 13.17 19.86
C ALA A 141 -34.44 13.31 21.38
N VAL A 142 -33.40 13.09 22.18
CA VAL A 142 -33.47 13.26 23.65
C VAL A 142 -33.73 14.71 24.08
N GLN A 143 -33.40 15.70 23.24
CA GLN A 143 -33.54 17.12 23.58
C GLN A 143 -34.80 17.78 23.01
N ASN A 144 -35.42 17.19 21.97
CA ASN A 144 -36.49 17.83 21.19
C ASN A 144 -37.80 17.05 21.15
N LEU A 145 -37.85 15.85 21.75
CA LEU A 145 -39.04 15.04 21.99
C LEU A 145 -39.30 14.94 23.50
#